data_AF-A0A0F0DJ37-F1
#
_entry.id   AF-A0A0F0DJ37-F1
#
_cell.length_a   1.000
_cell.length_b   1.000
_cell.length_c   1.000
_cell.angle_alpha   90.00
_cell.angle_beta   90.00
_cell.angle_gamma   90.00
#
_symmetry.space_group_name_H-M   'P 1'
#
loop_
_entity.id
_entity.type
_entity.pdbx_description
1 polymer ?
#
loop_
_entity_poly.entity_id
_entity_poly.type
_entity_poly.pdbx_seq_one_letter_code
_entity_poly.pdbx_strand_id
1 'polypeptide(L)'
;MSEKLNAETRLLAAIAYGESSTKDVFEEMAALANVMVRQSRARGYASIAAFTAKEKSFSFVVADGNERFGRLMRASEADIGRSRAMSDAVRAAENALNGGHDYSGGAYFWDGADIKSNYSTHFKVRHGIRFTLPNHNLYGIKESTKLVIKTKTTKTKKNGKIEVKTEEVYRYDHIYDSTAAHGGTIFWKQNSDYLKFTKSKEHL
;
A
#
# COMPACT_ATOMS: atom_id res chain seq x y z
N MET A 1 -9.66 -10.76 -34.28
CA MET A 1 -10.47 -11.08 -33.09
C MET A 1 -9.59 -10.81 -31.88
N SER A 2 -9.95 -9.92 -30.97
CA SER A 2 -9.14 -9.71 -29.76
C SER A 2 -9.34 -10.91 -28.83
N GLU A 3 -8.24 -11.46 -28.32
CA GLU A 3 -8.28 -12.53 -27.33
C GLU A 3 -9.05 -12.06 -26.08
N LYS A 4 -9.82 -12.98 -25.47
CA LYS A 4 -10.65 -12.65 -24.31
C LYS A 4 -9.75 -12.45 -23.09
N LEU A 5 -9.91 -11.32 -22.39
CA LEU A 5 -9.16 -11.04 -21.18
C LEU A 5 -9.52 -12.05 -20.09
N ASN A 6 -8.51 -12.66 -19.46
CA ASN A 6 -8.75 -13.59 -18.37
C ASN A 6 -9.38 -12.85 -17.16
N ALA A 7 -10.20 -13.57 -16.38
CA ALA A 7 -11.03 -12.96 -15.35
C ALA A 7 -10.22 -12.30 -14.22
N GLU A 8 -9.09 -12.88 -13.82
CA GLU A 8 -8.21 -12.34 -12.79
C GLU A 8 -7.55 -11.03 -13.24
N THR A 9 -7.07 -10.96 -14.48
CA THR A 9 -6.48 -9.75 -15.06
C THR A 9 -7.53 -8.67 -15.21
N ARG A 10 -8.74 -9.01 -15.68
CA ARG A 10 -9.85 -8.06 -15.75
C ARG A 10 -10.21 -7.49 -14.37
N LEU A 11 -10.30 -8.34 -13.35
CA LEU A 11 -10.60 -7.91 -11.98
C LEU A 11 -9.52 -6.98 -11.45
N LEU A 12 -8.25 -7.37 -11.55
CA LEU A 12 -7.13 -6.55 -11.06
C LEU A 12 -7.03 -5.23 -11.82
N ALA A 13 -7.21 -5.25 -13.14
CA ALA A 13 -7.24 -4.04 -13.97
C ALA A 13 -8.38 -3.10 -13.55
N ALA A 14 -9.57 -3.65 -13.31
CA ALA A 14 -10.71 -2.86 -12.85
C ALA A 14 -10.46 -2.22 -11.48
N ILE A 15 -9.84 -2.96 -10.54
CA ILE A 15 -9.45 -2.44 -9.23
C ILE A 15 -8.45 -1.30 -9.40
N ALA A 16 -7.35 -1.53 -10.13
CA ALA A 16 -6.33 -0.52 -10.37
C ALA A 16 -6.91 0.74 -11.02
N TYR A 17 -7.77 0.58 -12.03
CA TYR A 17 -8.45 1.68 -12.70
C TYR A 17 -9.43 2.43 -11.78
N GLY A 18 -10.16 1.70 -10.93
CA GLY A 18 -11.11 2.25 -9.97
C GLY A 18 -10.48 3.00 -8.79
N GLU A 19 -9.36 2.49 -8.28
CA GLU A 19 -8.59 3.07 -7.17
C GLU A 19 -7.68 4.21 -7.63
N SER A 20 -7.21 4.17 -8.88
CA SER A 20 -6.34 5.23 -9.42
C SER A 20 -7.06 6.58 -9.52
N SER A 21 -6.27 7.65 -9.44
CA SER A 21 -6.77 8.99 -9.71
C SER A 21 -7.31 9.13 -11.15
N THR A 22 -8.17 10.12 -11.36
CA THR A 22 -8.72 10.44 -12.69
C THR A 22 -7.70 11.00 -13.68
N LYS A 23 -6.42 11.06 -13.30
CA LYS A 23 -5.30 11.44 -14.18
C LYS A 23 -4.90 10.34 -15.15
N ASP A 24 -5.39 9.11 -14.95
CA ASP A 24 -5.14 7.95 -15.80
C ASP A 24 -3.63 7.69 -16.02
N VAL A 25 -2.85 7.77 -14.94
CA VAL A 25 -1.39 7.55 -14.97
C VAL A 25 -1.09 6.05 -14.90
N PHE A 26 -0.35 5.53 -15.88
CA PHE A 26 0.00 4.12 -15.96
C PHE A 26 0.76 3.64 -14.72
N GLU A 27 1.77 4.38 -14.27
CA GLU A 27 2.59 4.03 -13.11
C GLU A 27 1.77 3.96 -11.82
N GLU A 28 0.74 4.79 -11.69
CA GLU A 28 -0.19 4.75 -10.55
C GLU A 28 -1.02 3.46 -10.56
N MET A 29 -1.63 3.12 -11.70
CA MET A 29 -2.40 1.89 -11.86
C MET A 29 -1.50 0.65 -11.68
N ALA A 30 -0.29 0.68 -12.24
CA ALA A 30 0.68 -0.41 -12.11
C ALA A 30 1.12 -0.59 -10.65
N ALA A 31 1.42 0.49 -9.94
CA ALA A 31 1.79 0.43 -8.53
C ALA A 31 0.65 -0.10 -7.64
N LEU A 32 -0.59 0.33 -7.88
CA LEU A 32 -1.77 -0.23 -7.20
C LEU A 32 -1.92 -1.73 -7.47
N ALA A 33 -1.77 -2.15 -8.73
CA ALA A 33 -1.81 -3.56 -9.11
C ALA A 33 -0.68 -4.36 -8.42
N ASN A 34 0.54 -3.81 -8.34
CA ASN A 34 1.67 -4.42 -7.64
C ASN A 34 1.35 -4.62 -6.14
N VAL A 35 0.79 -3.61 -5.47
CA VAL A 35 0.41 -3.72 -4.04
C VAL A 35 -0.66 -4.78 -3.83
N MET A 36 -1.68 -4.83 -4.69
CA MET A 36 -2.76 -5.83 -4.60
C MET A 36 -2.23 -7.26 -4.74
N VAL A 37 -1.38 -7.52 -5.73
CA VAL A 37 -0.75 -8.83 -5.92
C VAL A 37 0.16 -9.18 -4.75
N ARG A 38 0.96 -8.23 -4.26
CA ARG A 38 1.87 -8.44 -3.12
C ARG A 38 1.09 -8.77 -1.85
N GLN A 39 0.05 -8.03 -1.53
CA GLN A 39 -0.80 -8.27 -0.37
C GLN A 39 -1.49 -9.63 -0.43
N SER A 40 -2.07 -9.97 -1.59
CA SER A 40 -2.70 -11.27 -1.83
C SER A 40 -1.71 -12.42 -1.57
N ARG A 41 -0.51 -12.36 -2.18
CA ARG A 41 0.54 -13.38 -2.02
C ARG A 41 1.07 -13.45 -0.59
N ALA A 42 1.35 -12.32 0.04
CA ALA A 42 1.90 -12.27 1.40
C ALA A 42 0.95 -12.86 2.45
N ARG A 43 -0.36 -12.83 2.17
CA ARG A 43 -1.43 -13.41 3.00
C ARG A 43 -1.81 -14.83 2.59
N GLY A 44 -1.19 -15.39 1.56
CA GLY A 44 -1.38 -16.79 1.14
C GLY A 44 -2.64 -17.04 0.32
N TYR A 45 -3.20 -16.02 -0.33
CA TYR A 45 -4.34 -16.20 -1.23
C TYR A 45 -3.88 -16.75 -2.58
N ALA A 46 -4.71 -17.65 -3.15
CA ALA A 46 -4.43 -18.26 -4.44
C ALA A 46 -4.75 -17.34 -5.65
N SER A 47 -5.58 -16.31 -5.45
CA SER A 47 -6.02 -15.42 -6.52
C SER A 47 -6.42 -14.04 -5.97
N ILE A 48 -6.50 -13.02 -6.84
CA ILE A 48 -7.01 -11.70 -6.50
C ILE A 48 -8.48 -11.78 -6.11
N ALA A 49 -9.29 -12.56 -6.83
CA ALA A 49 -10.70 -12.73 -6.48
C ALA A 49 -10.88 -13.30 -5.07
N ALA A 50 -10.10 -14.31 -4.69
CA ALA A 50 -10.13 -14.90 -3.36
C ALA A 50 -9.71 -13.90 -2.27
N PHE A 51 -8.69 -13.07 -2.57
CA PHE A 51 -8.22 -12.01 -1.68
C PHE A 51 -9.30 -10.95 -1.46
N THR A 52 -9.84 -10.37 -2.53
CA THR A 52 -10.81 -9.26 -2.45
C THR A 52 -12.15 -9.68 -1.86
N ALA A 53 -12.52 -10.96 -1.97
CA ALA A 53 -13.73 -11.49 -1.36
C ALA A 53 -13.65 -11.57 0.17
N LYS A 54 -12.46 -11.77 0.75
CA LYS A 54 -12.28 -11.88 2.21
C LYS A 54 -11.77 -10.59 2.85
N GLU A 55 -10.96 -9.82 2.13
CA GLU A 55 -10.24 -8.66 2.68
C GLU A 55 -10.90 -7.36 2.25
N LYS A 56 -11.99 -7.00 2.94
CA LYS A 56 -12.86 -5.85 2.60
C LYS A 56 -12.11 -4.52 2.52
N SER A 57 -11.05 -4.35 3.32
CA SER A 57 -10.23 -3.12 3.31
C SER A 57 -9.46 -2.91 2.01
N PHE A 58 -9.30 -3.94 1.19
CA PHE A 58 -8.63 -3.92 -0.12
C PHE A 58 -9.62 -4.04 -1.28
N SER A 59 -10.92 -4.02 -0.99
CA SER A 59 -11.99 -4.19 -1.98
C SER A 59 -13.09 -3.15 -1.86
N PHE A 60 -12.80 -1.98 -1.29
CA PHE A 60 -13.74 -0.85 -1.23
C PHE A 60 -14.27 -0.48 -2.63
N VAL A 61 -13.41 -0.39 -3.64
CA VAL A 61 -13.89 -0.16 -5.03
C VAL A 61 -14.80 -1.26 -5.59
N VAL A 62 -14.69 -2.49 -5.08
CA VAL A 62 -15.57 -3.61 -5.47
C VAL A 62 -16.92 -3.51 -4.76
N ALA A 63 -16.94 -3.03 -3.51
CA ALA A 63 -18.14 -2.94 -2.67
C ALA A 63 -18.93 -1.63 -2.86
N ASP A 64 -18.25 -0.52 -3.10
CA ASP A 64 -18.83 0.84 -3.07
C ASP A 64 -19.45 1.28 -4.40
N GLY A 65 -19.47 0.40 -5.40
CA GLY A 65 -20.07 0.69 -6.71
C GLY A 65 -19.28 1.73 -7.52
N ASN A 66 -17.96 1.81 -7.33
CA ASN A 66 -17.09 2.74 -8.05
C ASN A 66 -17.32 2.67 -9.57
N GLU A 67 -17.66 3.82 -10.17
CA GLU A 67 -18.07 3.88 -11.58
C GLU A 67 -16.95 3.44 -12.53
N ARG A 68 -15.69 3.78 -12.23
CA ARG A 68 -14.52 3.40 -13.05
C ARG A 68 -14.29 1.90 -13.00
N PHE A 69 -14.33 1.31 -11.81
CA PHE A 69 -14.28 -0.15 -11.63
C PHE A 69 -15.37 -0.84 -12.46
N GLY A 70 -16.63 -0.43 -12.27
CA GLY A 70 -17.77 -1.00 -12.99
C GLY A 70 -17.67 -0.82 -14.50
N ARG A 71 -17.14 0.32 -14.96
CA ARG A 71 -16.92 0.60 -16.38
C ARG A 71 -15.96 -0.40 -17.01
N LEU A 72 -14.79 -0.66 -16.41
CA LEU A 72 -13.84 -1.63 -16.96
C LEU A 72 -14.40 -3.05 -16.88
N MET A 73 -15.04 -3.43 -15.78
CA MET A 73 -15.64 -4.76 -15.63
C MET A 73 -16.67 -5.06 -16.73
N ARG A 74 -17.49 -4.09 -17.13
CA ARG A 74 -18.54 -4.24 -18.16
C ARG A 74 -18.06 -3.98 -19.58
N ALA A 75 -16.91 -3.34 -19.77
CA ALA A 75 -16.41 -2.98 -21.10
C ALA A 75 -16.08 -4.22 -21.93
N SER A 76 -16.44 -4.20 -23.22
CA SER A 76 -15.96 -5.21 -24.16
C SER A 76 -14.44 -5.07 -24.39
N GLU A 77 -13.77 -6.12 -24.86
CA GLU A 77 -12.33 -6.04 -25.18
C GLU A 77 -12.03 -4.96 -26.24
N ALA A 78 -12.95 -4.76 -27.18
CA ALA A 78 -12.83 -3.71 -28.18
C ALA A 78 -12.91 -2.31 -27.54
N ASP A 79 -13.78 -2.11 -26.54
CA ASP A 79 -13.88 -0.84 -25.83
C ASP A 79 -12.67 -0.59 -24.93
N ILE A 80 -12.14 -1.64 -24.29
CA ILE A 80 -10.88 -1.57 -23.54
C ILE A 80 -9.74 -1.18 -24.47
N GLY A 81 -9.61 -1.82 -25.64
CA GLY A 81 -8.56 -1.52 -26.61
C GLY A 81 -8.65 -0.11 -27.20
N ARG A 82 -9.84 0.49 -27.27
CA ARG A 82 -10.05 1.88 -27.73
C ARG A 82 -9.80 2.92 -26.64
N SER A 83 -9.85 2.53 -25.37
CA SER A 83 -9.62 3.41 -24.24
C SER A 83 -8.19 3.25 -23.74
N ARG A 84 -7.35 4.28 -23.95
CA ARG A 84 -5.98 4.28 -23.45
C ARG A 84 -5.93 3.97 -21.95
N ALA A 85 -6.78 4.59 -21.14
CA ALA A 85 -6.80 4.40 -19.69
C ALA A 85 -7.15 2.94 -19.29
N MET A 86 -8.18 2.35 -19.90
CA MET A 86 -8.54 0.95 -19.60
C MET A 86 -7.49 -0.04 -20.13
N SER A 87 -6.92 0.23 -21.31
CA SER A 87 -5.82 -0.58 -21.85
C SER A 87 -4.56 -0.49 -20.98
N ASP A 88 -4.22 0.70 -20.48
CA ASP A 88 -3.10 0.90 -19.55
C ASP A 88 -3.36 0.18 -18.21
N ALA A 89 -4.59 0.15 -17.72
CA ALA A 89 -4.97 -0.63 -16.53
C ALA A 89 -4.81 -2.15 -16.75
N VAL A 90 -5.16 -2.65 -17.94
CA VAL A 90 -4.92 -4.07 -18.28
C VAL A 90 -3.43 -4.38 -18.32
N ARG A 91 -2.63 -3.54 -19.00
CA ARG A 91 -1.17 -3.71 -19.03
C ARG A 91 -0.55 -3.66 -17.63
N ALA A 92 -1.05 -2.79 -16.76
CA ALA A 92 -0.64 -2.69 -15.36
C ALA A 92 -0.93 -3.99 -14.58
N ALA A 93 -2.13 -4.55 -14.74
CA ALA A 93 -2.52 -5.81 -14.12
C ALA A 93 -1.67 -6.99 -14.60
N GLU A 94 -1.46 -7.11 -15.92
CA GLU A 94 -0.59 -8.14 -16.51
C GLU A 94 0.85 -8.04 -16.01
N ASN A 95 1.41 -6.83 -15.96
CA ASN A 95 2.73 -6.59 -15.39
C ASN A 95 2.80 -7.12 -13.95
N ALA A 96 1.84 -6.78 -13.09
CA ALA A 96 1.85 -7.18 -11.69
C ALA A 96 1.69 -8.71 -11.51
N LEU A 97 0.75 -9.33 -12.23
CA LEU A 97 0.49 -10.77 -12.13
C LEU A 97 1.69 -11.60 -12.59
N ASN A 98 2.37 -11.16 -13.66
CA ASN A 98 3.54 -11.81 -14.23
C ASN A 98 4.85 -11.52 -13.47
N GLY A 99 4.80 -10.73 -12.38
CA GLY A 99 6.00 -10.38 -11.61
C GLY A 99 6.95 -9.44 -12.35
N GLY A 100 6.40 -8.57 -13.20
CA GLY A 100 7.13 -7.52 -13.90
C GLY A 100 7.60 -6.40 -12.96
N HIS A 101 7.85 -5.21 -13.53
CA HIS A 101 8.41 -4.10 -12.76
C HIS A 101 7.49 -3.68 -11.60
N ASP A 102 8.09 -3.38 -10.45
CA ASP A 102 7.37 -2.95 -9.25
C ASP A 102 7.35 -1.42 -9.15
N TYR A 103 6.30 -0.82 -9.70
CA TYR A 103 6.09 0.62 -9.67
C TYR A 103 5.75 1.15 -8.26
N SER A 104 5.44 0.27 -7.31
CA SER A 104 5.13 0.66 -5.94
C SER A 104 6.37 0.75 -5.04
N GLY A 105 7.55 0.32 -5.51
CA GLY A 105 8.79 0.34 -4.73
C GLY A 105 8.74 -0.54 -3.47
N GLY A 106 8.01 -1.64 -3.49
CA GLY A 106 7.86 -2.57 -2.37
C GLY A 106 6.79 -2.18 -1.34
N ALA A 107 5.86 -1.28 -1.67
CA ALA A 107 4.80 -0.88 -0.75
C ALA A 107 3.82 -2.01 -0.39
N TYR A 108 3.20 -1.91 0.76
CA TYR A 108 2.05 -2.76 1.16
C TYR A 108 0.76 -1.97 1.29
N PHE A 109 0.84 -0.65 1.28
CA PHE A 109 -0.27 0.25 1.53
C PHE A 109 -0.17 1.46 0.60
N TRP A 110 -1.28 2.15 0.42
CA TRP A 110 -1.32 3.41 -0.30
C TRP A 110 -2.25 4.40 0.42
N ASP A 111 -2.19 5.67 0.02
CA ASP A 111 -3.18 6.69 0.32
C ASP A 111 -3.40 7.61 -0.88
N GLY A 112 -4.65 8.03 -1.06
CA GLY A 112 -5.06 9.03 -2.03
C GLY A 112 -5.07 10.43 -1.42
N ALA A 113 -5.88 11.32 -1.98
CA ALA A 113 -5.98 12.72 -1.52
C ALA A 113 -6.58 12.87 -0.12
N ASP A 114 -7.23 11.83 0.40
CA ASP A 114 -7.89 11.80 1.69
C ASP A 114 -6.91 11.92 2.87
N ILE A 115 -5.65 11.49 2.69
CA ILE A 115 -4.58 11.74 3.68
C ILE A 115 -4.37 13.23 3.95
N LYS A 116 -4.63 14.09 2.98
CA LYS A 116 -4.56 15.55 3.14
C LYS A 116 -5.83 16.11 3.75
N SER A 117 -7.00 15.74 3.21
CA SER A 117 -8.27 16.32 3.68
C SER A 117 -8.62 15.89 5.10
N ASN A 118 -8.21 14.70 5.51
CA ASN A 118 -8.45 14.15 6.85
C ASN A 118 -7.18 14.10 7.71
N TYR A 119 -6.17 14.93 7.41
CA TYR A 119 -4.80 14.80 7.94
C TYR A 119 -4.74 14.50 9.45
N SER A 120 -5.43 15.27 10.30
CA SER A 120 -5.36 15.13 11.76
C SER A 120 -5.95 13.82 12.31
N THR A 121 -6.93 13.24 11.60
CA THR A 121 -7.62 12.01 11.99
C THR A 121 -7.14 10.80 11.19
N HIS A 122 -6.42 11.02 10.10
CA HIS A 122 -5.94 9.99 9.20
C HIS A 122 -5.07 8.95 9.92
N PHE A 123 -5.39 7.67 9.74
CA PHE A 123 -4.79 6.59 10.51
C PHE A 123 -3.26 6.59 10.44
N LYS A 124 -2.68 6.64 9.24
CA LYS A 124 -1.22 6.60 9.07
C LYS A 124 -0.54 7.83 9.66
N VAL A 125 -1.12 9.03 9.48
CA VAL A 125 -0.59 10.28 10.04
C VAL A 125 -0.54 10.21 11.56
N ARG A 126 -1.58 9.68 12.22
CA ARG A 126 -1.60 9.49 13.68
C ARG A 126 -0.59 8.46 14.20
N HIS A 127 -0.05 7.63 13.32
CA HIS A 127 0.91 6.57 13.62
C HIS A 127 2.35 6.92 13.20
N GLY A 128 2.53 8.05 12.51
CA GLY A 128 3.80 8.54 12.04
C GLY A 128 4.05 8.14 10.59
N ILE A 129 4.26 9.14 9.74
CA ILE A 129 4.64 8.99 8.33
C ILE A 129 5.93 9.74 8.05
N ARG A 130 6.74 9.18 7.14
CA ARG A 130 7.97 9.80 6.65
C ARG A 130 8.08 9.63 5.14
N PHE A 131 8.42 10.71 4.46
CA PHE A 131 8.74 10.70 3.04
C PHE A 131 10.21 10.36 2.86
N THR A 132 10.50 9.25 2.19
CA THR A 132 11.88 8.84 1.90
C THR A 132 12.53 9.70 0.82
N LEU A 133 11.73 10.27 -0.08
CA LEU A 133 12.15 11.23 -1.10
C LEU A 133 11.18 12.43 -1.12
N PRO A 134 11.66 13.67 -1.36
CA PRO A 134 10.80 14.85 -1.38
C PRO A 134 9.66 14.79 -2.40
N ASN A 135 9.90 14.17 -3.57
CA ASN A 135 8.89 14.02 -4.62
C ASN A 135 7.77 13.02 -4.27
N HIS A 136 7.90 12.25 -3.19
CA HIS A 136 6.82 11.39 -2.71
C HIS A 136 5.71 12.19 -2.00
N ASN A 137 5.98 13.43 -1.58
CA ASN A 137 5.00 14.28 -0.91
C ASN A 137 4.10 15.01 -1.92
N LEU A 138 3.27 14.26 -2.64
CA LEU A 138 2.35 14.79 -3.67
C LEU A 138 1.41 15.88 -3.16
N TYR A 139 1.12 15.86 -1.86
CA TYR A 139 0.08 16.67 -1.23
C TYR A 139 0.61 17.85 -0.41
N GLY A 140 1.94 17.96 -0.26
CA GLY A 140 2.59 18.97 0.57
C GLY A 140 2.17 18.89 2.04
N ILE A 141 1.89 17.68 2.54
CA ILE A 141 1.52 17.46 3.93
C ILE A 141 2.77 17.39 4.80
N LYS A 142 2.62 17.69 6.09
CA LYS A 142 3.72 17.54 7.04
C LYS A 142 3.95 16.05 7.33
N GLU A 143 5.20 15.71 7.62
CA GLU A 143 5.51 14.43 8.25
C GLU A 143 4.99 14.41 9.68
N SER A 144 4.84 13.22 10.25
CA SER A 144 4.37 13.06 11.62
C SER A 144 5.19 12.01 12.36
N THR A 145 5.32 12.20 13.67
CA THR A 145 6.13 11.34 14.53
C THR A 145 5.32 10.75 15.68
N LYS A 146 5.59 9.50 16.02
CA LYS A 146 5.12 8.79 17.20
C LYS A 146 6.29 8.04 17.83
N LEU A 147 7.06 8.75 18.66
CA LEU A 147 8.23 8.20 19.34
C LEU A 147 7.82 7.11 20.33
N VAL A 148 8.40 5.92 20.16
CA VAL A 148 8.28 4.79 21.06
C VAL A 148 9.67 4.29 21.40
N ILE A 149 9.94 4.16 22.69
CA ILE A 149 11.22 3.68 23.23
C ILE A 149 10.94 2.48 24.12
N LYS A 150 11.64 1.36 23.88
CA LYS A 150 11.61 0.18 24.76
C LYS A 150 12.90 0.11 25.54
N THR A 151 12.76 0.08 26.86
CA THR A 151 13.87 -0.05 27.79
C THR A 151 13.89 -1.44 28.43
N LYS A 152 15.09 -1.87 28.84
CA LYS A 152 15.31 -3.07 29.65
C LYS A 152 15.94 -2.65 30.96
N THR A 153 15.30 -3.05 32.06
CA THR A 153 15.83 -2.84 33.40
C THR A 153 16.42 -4.13 33.92
N THR A 154 17.72 -4.12 34.20
CA THR A 154 18.46 -5.24 34.77
C THR A 154 18.80 -4.91 36.21
N LYS A 155 18.46 -5.82 37.14
CA LYS A 155 18.79 -5.70 38.56
C LYS A 155 19.89 -6.71 38.86
N THR A 156 21.06 -6.24 39.31
CA THR A 156 22.19 -7.07 39.69
C THR A 156 22.53 -6.84 41.15
N LYS A 157 22.71 -7.92 41.92
CA LYS A 157 23.17 -7.83 43.30
C LYS A 157 24.70 -7.88 43.32
N LYS A 158 25.33 -6.84 43.83
CA LYS A 158 26.78 -6.80 44.10
C LYS A 158 27.01 -6.35 45.54
N ASN A 159 27.81 -7.11 46.29
CA ASN A 159 28.17 -6.79 47.68
C ASN A 159 26.95 -6.47 48.58
N GLY A 160 25.88 -7.26 48.46
CA GLY A 160 24.66 -7.05 49.25
C GLY A 160 23.75 -5.91 48.77
N LYS A 161 24.22 -5.01 47.90
CA LYS A 161 23.43 -3.92 47.31
C LYS A 161 22.83 -4.33 45.96
N ILE A 162 21.62 -3.85 45.68
CA ILE A 162 20.97 -4.01 44.37
C ILE A 162 21.35 -2.83 43.49
N GLU A 163 22.10 -3.09 42.41
CA GLU A 163 22.31 -2.14 41.31
C GLU A 163 21.18 -2.31 40.29
N VAL A 164 20.56 -1.20 39.88
CA VAL A 164 19.53 -1.18 38.85
C VAL A 164 20.08 -0.43 37.65
N LYS A 165 20.19 -1.09 36.50
CA LYS A 165 20.58 -0.48 35.22
C LYS A 165 19.40 -0.52 34.27
N THR A 166 19.01 0.63 33.74
CA THR A 166 18.02 0.73 32.66
C THR A 166 18.71 1.17 31.39
N GLU A 167 18.51 0.43 30.31
CA GLU A 167 19.08 0.72 28.99
C GLU A 167 17.99 0.70 27.91
N GLU A 168 18.10 1.59 26.93
CA GLU A 168 17.26 1.57 25.73
C GLU A 168 17.68 0.39 24.85
N VAL A 169 16.70 -0.38 24.37
CA VAL A 169 16.93 -1.57 23.54
C VAL A 169 16.40 -1.38 22.13
N TYR A 170 15.30 -0.61 21.97
CA TYR A 170 14.72 -0.31 20.66
C TYR A 170 14.04 1.05 20.68
N ARG A 171 14.00 1.69 19.51
CA ARG A 171 13.29 2.94 19.24
C ARG A 171 12.73 2.95 17.83
N TYR A 172 11.57 3.57 17.66
CA TYR A 172 11.08 4.05 16.37
C TYR A 172 10.28 5.35 16.60
N ASP A 173 10.19 6.20 15.59
CA ASP A 173 9.46 7.47 15.64
C ASP A 173 8.40 7.62 14.56
N HIS A 174 8.24 6.64 13.67
CA HIS A 174 7.15 6.57 12.70
C HIS A 174 6.93 5.11 12.29
N ILE A 175 5.76 4.84 11.69
CA ILE A 175 5.39 3.49 11.24
C ILE A 175 5.52 3.37 9.71
N TYR A 176 5.29 4.44 8.95
CA TYR A 176 5.20 4.36 7.50
C TYR A 176 6.29 5.17 6.79
N ASP A 177 7.04 4.49 5.92
CA ASP A 177 8.00 5.08 4.99
C ASP A 177 7.39 5.07 3.59
N SER A 178 7.43 6.22 2.89
CA SER A 178 7.01 6.24 1.48
C SER A 178 7.99 5.46 0.61
N THR A 179 7.50 4.85 -0.46
CA THR A 179 8.32 4.05 -1.38
C THR A 179 8.25 4.54 -2.82
N ALA A 180 7.10 5.10 -3.20
CA ALA A 180 6.85 5.68 -4.50
C ALA A 180 5.69 6.68 -4.39
N ALA A 181 5.52 7.51 -5.42
CA ALA A 181 4.31 8.30 -5.59
C ALA A 181 4.05 8.57 -7.07
N HIS A 182 2.82 8.28 -7.52
CA HIS A 182 2.42 8.37 -8.92
C HIS A 182 1.00 8.91 -9.03
N GLY A 183 0.75 9.79 -10.01
CA GLY A 183 -0.58 10.34 -10.25
C GLY A 183 -1.16 11.11 -9.05
N GLY A 184 -2.04 10.46 -8.30
CA GLY A 184 -2.63 10.94 -7.05
C GLY A 184 -2.46 9.95 -5.88
N THR A 185 -1.48 9.06 -5.93
CA THR A 185 -1.31 8.02 -4.91
C THR A 185 0.10 8.04 -4.33
N ILE A 186 0.19 7.98 -3.01
CA ILE A 186 1.44 7.79 -2.28
C ILE A 186 1.45 6.34 -1.77
N PHE A 187 2.57 5.65 -1.98
CA PHE A 187 2.75 4.26 -1.62
C PHE A 187 3.66 4.13 -0.40
N TRP A 188 3.31 3.22 0.51
CA TRP A 188 3.92 3.10 1.83
C TRP A 188 4.31 1.67 2.16
N LYS A 189 5.41 1.53 2.90
CA LYS A 189 5.76 0.32 3.64
C LYS A 189 5.95 0.63 5.11
N GLN A 190 5.97 -0.42 5.94
CA GLN A 190 6.30 -0.24 7.34
C GLN A 190 7.79 -0.02 7.54
N ASN A 191 8.12 0.91 8.44
CA ASN A 191 9.48 1.23 8.85
C ASN A 191 10.16 -0.02 9.46
N SER A 192 11.44 -0.23 9.11
CA SER A 192 12.16 -1.44 9.51
C SER A 192 12.37 -1.55 11.03
N ASP A 193 12.49 -0.43 11.75
CA ASP A 193 12.68 -0.43 13.19
C ASP A 193 11.37 -0.71 13.92
N TYR A 194 10.24 -0.23 13.39
CA TYR A 194 8.91 -0.64 13.85
C TYR A 194 8.70 -2.16 13.69
N LEU A 195 9.08 -2.73 12.54
CA LEU A 195 8.98 -4.18 12.30
C LEU A 195 9.90 -4.98 13.23
N LYS A 196 11.16 -4.55 13.42
CA LYS A 196 12.09 -5.18 14.37
C LYS A 196 11.57 -5.13 15.80
N PHE A 197 10.93 -4.01 16.18
CA PHE A 197 10.36 -3.79 17.50
C PHE A 197 9.16 -4.71 17.77
N THR A 198 8.22 -4.75 16.83
CA THR A 198 6.95 -5.48 16.98
C THR A 198 7.04 -6.96 16.64
N LYS A 199 8.05 -7.35 15.86
CA LYS A 199 8.10 -8.66 15.18
C LYS A 199 6.88 -8.91 14.27
N SER A 200 6.20 -7.83 13.84
CA SER A 200 5.08 -7.91 12.91
C SER A 200 5.55 -8.30 11.51
N LYS A 201 4.61 -8.72 10.67
CA LYS A 201 4.83 -8.90 9.24
C LYS A 201 4.59 -7.57 8.52
N GLU A 202 5.38 -7.28 7.50
CA GLU A 202 5.34 -6.03 6.71
C GLU A 202 3.99 -5.74 6.01
N HIS A 203 3.14 -6.76 5.88
CA HIS A 203 1.87 -6.69 5.18
C HIS A 203 0.65 -6.46 6.09
N LEU A 204 0.86 -6.36 7.41
CA LEU A 204 -0.20 -6.23 8.43
C LEU A 204 -0.40 -4.79 8.89
#